data_AF-A0A661HAW6-F1
#
_entry.id   AF-A0A661HAW6-F1
#
_cell.length_a   1.000
_cell.length_b   1.000
_cell.length_c   1.000
_cell.angle_alpha   90.00
_cell.angle_beta   90.00
_cell.angle_gamma   90.00
#
_symmetry.space_group_name_H-M   'P 1'
#
loop_
_entity.id
_entity.type
_entity.pdbx_description
1 polymer ?
#
loop_
_entity_poly.entity_id
_entity_poly.type
_entity_poly.pdbx_seq_one_letter_code
_entity_poly.pdbx_strand_id
1 'polypeptide(L)' 'MKLSVFGEKFTGKSGIVELMDDLGTALNENPDMIFMGGGNPGHLPEIEAIFQQRLEQILSDPGQCH' A
#
# COMPACT_ATOMS: atom_id res chain seq x y z
N MET A 1 12.89 -7.44 24.51
CA MET A 1 11.56 -7.86 25.01
C MET A 1 11.43 -9.37 24.87
N LYS A 2 10.79 -10.08 25.81
CA LYS A 2 10.36 -11.46 25.59
C LYS A 2 9.05 -11.44 24.81
N LEU A 3 9.05 -12.03 23.63
CA LEU A 3 7.87 -12.13 22.77
C LEU A 3 7.15 -13.46 23.00
N SER A 4 5.87 -13.51 22.65
CA SER A 4 5.17 -14.79 22.53
C SER A 4 5.69 -15.56 21.31
N VAL A 5 5.41 -16.85 21.23
CA VAL A 5 5.72 -17.67 20.03
C VAL A 5 5.11 -17.07 18.76
N PHE A 6 3.95 -16.43 18.88
CA PHE A 6 3.35 -15.66 17.79
C PHE A 6 4.23 -14.47 17.41
N GLY A 7 4.66 -13.66 18.39
CA GLY A 7 5.55 -12.53 18.16
C GLY A 7 6.85 -12.96 17.49
N GLU A 8 7.52 -13.99 18.00
CA GLU A 8 8.78 -14.50 17.43
C GLU A 8 8.63 -14.92 15.96
N LYS A 9 7.49 -15.50 15.58
CA LYS A 9 7.22 -15.92 14.19
C LYS A 9 7.08 -14.73 13.24
N PHE A 10 6.38 -13.67 13.64
CA PHE A 10 6.09 -12.52 12.77
C PHE A 10 7.16 -11.43 12.82
N THR A 11 7.97 -11.38 13.89
CA THR A 11 9.12 -10.46 14.01
C THR A 11 10.44 -11.12 13.61
N GLY A 12 10.42 -12.39 13.20
CA GLY A 12 11.60 -13.10 12.76
C GLY A 12 12.14 -12.55 11.45
N LYS A 13 13.47 -12.65 11.26
CA LYS A 13 14.09 -12.33 9.98
C LYS A 13 13.74 -13.40 8.95
N SER A 14 13.39 -12.97 7.75
CA SER A 14 13.16 -13.84 6.60
C SER A 14 13.51 -13.08 5.33
N GLY A 15 13.86 -13.81 4.26
CA GLY A 15 14.23 -13.17 3.00
C GLY A 15 13.10 -12.32 2.39
N ILE A 16 11.83 -12.67 2.65
CA ILE A 16 10.70 -11.85 2.20
C ILE A 16 10.58 -10.54 3.00
N VAL A 17 10.90 -10.55 4.30
CA VAL A 17 10.89 -9.34 5.13
C VAL A 17 11.99 -8.39 4.69
N GLU A 18 13.20 -8.92 4.44
CA GLU A 18 14.32 -8.12 3.94
C GLU A 18 14.03 -7.54 2.55
N LEU A 19 13.48 -8.34 1.63
CA LEU A 19 13.07 -7.84 0.30
C LEU A 19 12.04 -6.70 0.40
N MET A 20 11.04 -6.82 1.27
CA MET A 20 10.01 -5.78 1.42
C MET A 20 10.59 -4.49 2.04
N ASP A 21 11.57 -4.62 2.94
CA ASP A 21 12.30 -3.48 3.52
C ASP A 21 13.12 -2.73 2.46
N ASP A 22 13.83 -3.48 1.61
CA ASP A 22 14.59 -2.93 0.47
C ASP A 22 13.67 -2.22 -0.53
N LEU A 23 12.53 -2.83 -0.90
CA LEU A 23 11.54 -2.25 -1.81
C LEU A 23 10.95 -0.95 -1.24
N GLY A 24 10.66 -0.92 0.06
CA GLY A 24 10.15 0.27 0.74
C GLY A 24 11.18 1.41 0.83
N THR A 25 12.44 1.06 1.08
CA THR A 25 13.53 2.05 1.16
C THR A 25 13.84 2.64 -0.21
N ALA A 26 13.93 1.81 -1.25
CA ALA A 26 14.26 2.24 -2.61
C ALA A 26 13.29 3.31 -3.15
N LEU A 27 11.98 3.16 -2.90
CA LEU A 27 10.95 4.13 -3.30
C LEU A 27 11.10 5.49 -2.61
N ASN A 28 11.54 5.50 -1.35
CA ASN A 28 11.69 6.73 -0.58
C ASN A 28 12.99 7.47 -0.91
N GLU A 29 14.07 6.74 -1.19
CA GLU A 29 15.39 7.32 -1.43
C GLU A 29 15.60 7.80 -2.86
N ASN A 30 14.99 7.14 -3.85
CA ASN A 30 15.17 7.49 -5.26
C ASN A 30 13.83 7.49 -6.01
N PRO A 31 13.12 8.64 -6.06
CA PRO A 31 11.83 8.74 -6.73
C PRO A 31 11.92 8.59 -8.26
N ASP A 32 13.10 8.78 -8.85
CA ASP A 32 13.33 8.66 -10.30
C ASP A 32 13.70 7.23 -10.72
N MET A 33 13.81 6.29 -9.77
CA MET A 33 14.07 4.88 -10.06
C MET A 33 12.89 4.26 -10.83
N ILE A 34 13.20 3.47 -11.86
CA ILE A 34 12.19 2.64 -12.53
C ILE A 34 11.82 1.47 -11.60
N PHE A 35 10.75 1.66 -10.83
CA PHE A 35 10.33 0.71 -9.83
C PHE A 35 9.44 -0.40 -10.42
N MET A 36 10.03 -1.58 -10.65
CA MET A 36 9.35 -2.77 -11.21
C MET A 36 9.15 -3.91 -10.19
N GLY A 37 9.51 -3.70 -8.92
CA GLY A 37 9.42 -4.71 -7.86
C GLY A 37 8.12 -4.67 -7.04
N GLY A 38 7.27 -3.66 -7.26
CA GLY A 38 6.02 -3.47 -6.53
C GLY A 38 4.82 -4.22 -7.10
N GLY A 39 3.70 -4.13 -6.38
CA GLY A 39 2.39 -4.61 -6.82
C GLY A 39 1.34 -3.50 -6.95
N ASN A 40 1.74 -2.24 -6.88
CA ASN A 40 0.81 -1.12 -7.02
C ASN A 40 0.27 -1.06 -8.46
N PRO A 41 -1.04 -0.88 -8.65
CA PRO A 41 -1.62 -0.75 -9.98
C PRO A 41 -1.07 0.49 -10.68
N GLY A 42 -1.07 0.44 -12.01
CA GLY A 42 -0.72 1.60 -12.84
C GLY A 42 -1.71 2.74 -12.65
N HIS A 43 -1.22 3.97 -12.85
CA HIS A 43 -2.06 5.16 -12.87
C HIS A 43 -2.93 5.17 -14.13
N LEU A 44 -4.25 5.14 -13.96
CA LEU A 44 -5.22 5.14 -15.06
C LEU A 44 -6.27 6.24 -14.82
N PRO A 45 -6.14 7.41 -15.48
CA PRO A 45 -6.99 8.57 -15.21
C PRO A 45 -8.50 8.31 -15.34
N GLU A 46 -8.90 7.41 -16.24
CA GLU A 46 -10.30 7.05 -16.45
C GLU A 46 -10.91 6.33 -15.24
N ILE A 47 -10.10 5.50 -14.56
CA ILE A 47 -10.52 4.80 -13.34
C ILE A 47 -10.59 5.79 -12.17
N GLU A 48 -9.64 6.72 -12.06
CA GLU A 48 -9.68 7.77 -11.05
C GLU A 48 -10.92 8.66 -11.17
N ALA A 49 -11.30 9.02 -12.40
CA ALA A 49 -12.51 9.79 -12.65
C ALA A 49 -13.78 9.05 -12.17
N ILE A 50 -13.86 7.74 -12.38
CA ILE A 50 -14.96 6.91 -11.89
C ILE A 50 -14.98 6.89 -10.35
N PHE A 51 -13.82 6.72 -9.71
CA PHE A 51 -13.72 6.74 -8.25
C PHE A 51 -14.13 8.09 -7.67
N GLN A 52 -13.68 9.19 -8.27
CA GLN A 52 -14.07 10.54 -7.85
C GLN A 52 -15.58 10.73 -7.96
N GLN A 53 -16.18 10.40 -9.10
CA GLN A 53 -17.62 10.53 -9.30
C GLN A 53 -18.41 9.70 -8.28
N ARG A 54 -17.98 8.47 -8.00
CA ARG A 54 -18.64 7.62 -7.02
C ARG A 54 -18.51 8.17 -5.60
N LEU A 55 -17.35 8.72 -5.26
CA LEU A 55 -17.12 9.34 -3.96
C LEU A 55 -18.02 10.56 -3.76
N GLU A 56 -18.13 11.44 -4.77
CA GLU A 56 -19.01 12.61 -4.74
C GLU A 56 -20.48 12.22 -4.54
N GLN A 57 -20.94 11.15 -5.21
CA GLN A 57 -22.29 10.62 -5.03
C GLN A 57 -22.56 10.17 -3.59
N ILE A 58 -21.62 9.42 -3.00
CA ILE A 58 -21.76 8.94 -1.61
C ILE A 58 -21.79 10.13 -0.64
N LEU A 59 -20.89 11.10 -0.82
CA LEU A 59 -20.84 12.29 0.04
C LEU A 59 -22.09 13.16 -0.09
N SER A 60 -22.75 13.16 -1.25
CA SER A 60 -24.00 13.88 -1.48
C SER A 60 -25.24 13.20 -0.89
N ASP A 61 -25.13 11.94 -0.45
CA ASP A 61 -26.19 11.17 0.18
C ASP A 61 -25.85 10.87 1.66
N PRO A 62 -26.41 11.65 2.61
CA PRO A 62 -26.17 11.45 4.03
C PRO A 62 -26.52 10.05 4.55
N GLY A 63 -27.37 9.29 3.85
CA GLY A 63 -27.71 7.91 4.22
C GLY A 63 -26.66 6.88 3.84
N GLN A 64 -25.79 7.19 2.87
CA GLN A 64 -24.66 6.35 2.45
C GLN A 64 -23.34 6.75 3.11
N CYS A 65 -23.29 7.94 3.73
CA CYS A 65 -22.16 8.40 4.52
C CYS A 65 -22.27 7.81 5.95
N HIS A 66 -21.63 6.65 6.19
CA HIS A 66 -21.59 5.95 7.48
C HIS A 66 -20.36 6.32 8.32
#